data_AF-A0A8H7LZM8-F1
#
_entry.id   AF-A0A8H7LZM8-F1
#
_cell.length_a   1.000
_cell.length_b   1.000
_cell.length_c   1.000
_cell.angle_alpha   90.00
_cell.angle_beta   90.00
_cell.angle_gamma   90.00
#
_symmetry.space_group_name_H-M   'P 1'
#
loop_
_entity.id
_entity.type
_entity.pdbx_description
1 polymer ?
#
loop_
_entity_poly.entity_id
_entity_poly.type
_entity_poly.pdbx_seq_one_letter_code
_entity_poly.pdbx_strand_id
1 'polypeptide(L)'
;MRPLLFATAIAQLVIAVVDITTVPRETSANIVPGYQARIRFTHEELYHDLARRGVFWEVTREYSCDFMTGVALKLGSDSDLMKLAQSKAFNIIPVYSHSLPDPIDPQILYGPYQPPSQPQDTQSSHVMTGVDKLHAQGTLGQGIKIGIIDSGIDYTHPALGGKFGPGNKVIGGYDFVGDAYRGSSGPAPVPDNDPLDQCNGHGTHVAGIIAASPSNPFGISGVAHEASINSYRVFGCSGTVSDDVIIDALIRAYEDKNDIITFSLSSVGAWSTSNVGVVASRIADKGRVVVASAGIRELLVLGILGARGRGKV
;
A
#
# COMPACT_ATOMS: atom_id res chain seq x y z
N MET A 1 58.51 11.41 -41.24
CA MET A 1 57.84 10.28 -40.56
C MET A 1 57.09 10.83 -39.35
N ARG A 2 55.88 10.31 -39.12
CA ARG A 2 54.77 10.73 -38.22
C ARG A 2 55.12 11.45 -36.89
N PRO A 3 54.35 12.48 -36.47
CA PRO A 3 54.34 12.94 -35.08
C PRO A 3 53.51 11.97 -34.20
N LEU A 4 54.01 11.68 -33.01
CA LEU A 4 53.28 10.99 -31.94
C LEU A 4 52.37 12.01 -31.23
N LEU A 5 51.05 11.74 -31.25
CA LEU A 5 50.06 12.43 -30.44
C LEU A 5 50.24 12.04 -28.96
N PHE A 6 50.44 13.05 -28.11
CA PHE A 6 50.13 12.94 -26.68
C PHE A 6 48.64 13.24 -26.49
N ALA A 7 47.89 12.32 -25.88
CA ALA A 7 46.54 12.56 -25.42
C ALA A 7 46.40 11.96 -24.01
N THR A 8 46.50 12.81 -23.00
CA THR A 8 45.97 12.54 -21.66
C THR A 8 44.79 13.48 -21.45
N ALA A 9 43.58 12.92 -21.62
CA ALA A 9 42.33 13.63 -21.44
C ALA A 9 42.15 13.97 -19.96
N ILE A 10 42.02 15.28 -19.68
CA ILE A 10 41.53 15.80 -18.41
C ILE A 10 40.04 15.48 -18.35
N ALA A 11 39.61 14.69 -17.36
CA ALA A 11 38.21 14.43 -17.10
C ALA A 11 37.52 15.74 -16.67
N GLN A 12 36.74 16.34 -17.57
CA GLN A 12 35.76 17.35 -17.19
C GLN A 12 34.50 16.63 -16.70
N LEU A 13 34.22 16.79 -15.41
CA LEU A 13 32.96 16.42 -14.78
C LEU A 13 31.84 17.26 -15.41
N VAL A 14 31.08 16.71 -16.34
CA VAL A 14 29.83 17.33 -16.82
C VAL A 14 28.71 16.81 -15.93
N ILE A 15 28.35 17.59 -14.90
CA ILE A 15 27.10 17.40 -14.18
C ILE A 15 25.99 17.90 -15.10
N ALA A 16 25.24 16.97 -15.71
CA ALA A 16 24.00 17.30 -16.39
C ALA A 16 22.84 17.13 -15.40
N VAL A 17 22.35 18.24 -14.85
CA VAL A 17 21.05 18.28 -14.18
C VAL A 17 19.99 18.31 -15.27
N VAL A 18 19.24 17.23 -15.46
CA VAL A 18 18.11 17.21 -16.39
C VAL A 18 16.88 17.73 -15.66
N ASP A 19 16.38 18.89 -16.08
CA ASP A 19 15.11 19.44 -15.63
C ASP A 19 13.96 18.64 -16.24
N ILE A 20 13.38 17.74 -15.45
CA ILE A 20 12.27 16.85 -15.80
C ILE A 20 11.00 17.61 -16.22
N THR A 21 10.91 18.93 -16.02
CA THR A 21 9.78 19.74 -16.49
C THR A 21 9.78 20.00 -18.00
N THR A 22 10.91 19.76 -18.68
CA THR A 22 11.08 20.03 -20.12
C THR A 22 10.83 18.81 -21.02
N VAL A 23 10.65 17.61 -20.43
CA VAL A 23 10.31 16.39 -21.19
C VAL A 23 8.81 16.41 -21.49
N PRO A 24 8.38 16.46 -22.76
CA PRO A 24 6.96 16.42 -23.10
C PRO A 24 6.38 15.08 -22.62
N ARG A 25 5.42 15.12 -21.69
CA ARG A 25 4.64 13.96 -21.30
C ARG A 25 3.66 13.61 -22.42
N GLU A 26 4.14 12.96 -23.46
CA GLU A 26 3.26 12.28 -24.41
C GLU A 26 2.96 10.88 -23.86
N THR A 27 1.88 10.76 -23.08
CA THR A 27 1.26 9.46 -22.83
C THR A 27 0.55 9.03 -24.10
N SER A 28 1.14 8.08 -24.84
CA SER A 28 0.45 7.38 -25.92
C SER A 28 -0.57 6.37 -25.35
N ALA A 29 -1.50 6.86 -24.54
CA ALA A 29 -2.65 6.10 -24.07
C ALA A 29 -3.84 6.36 -25.00
N ASN A 30 -3.80 5.78 -26.20
CA ASN A 30 -5.05 5.50 -26.91
C ASN A 30 -5.56 4.14 -26.41
N ILE A 31 -6.48 4.17 -25.45
CA ILE A 31 -7.33 3.01 -25.16
C ILE A 31 -8.16 2.79 -26.43
N VAL A 32 -7.78 1.81 -27.25
CA VAL A 32 -8.61 1.37 -28.37
C VAL A 32 -9.82 0.63 -27.79
N PRO A 33 -11.06 1.11 -28.00
CA PRO A 33 -12.24 0.41 -27.52
C PRO A 33 -12.36 -0.94 -28.23
N GLY A 34 -12.29 -2.03 -27.48
CA GLY A 34 -12.51 -3.40 -27.98
C GLY A 34 -11.26 -4.24 -28.26
N TYR A 35 -10.04 -3.78 -27.93
CA TYR A 35 -8.83 -4.60 -28.14
C TYR A 35 -8.47 -5.43 -26.89
N GLN A 36 -8.95 -6.68 -26.85
CA GLN A 36 -8.47 -7.69 -25.88
C GLN A 36 -7.11 -8.24 -26.34
N ALA A 37 -6.02 -7.52 -26.06
CA ALA A 37 -4.68 -8.08 -26.21
C ALA A 37 -4.40 -9.08 -25.07
N ARG A 38 -4.72 -10.36 -25.30
CA ARG A 38 -4.15 -11.49 -24.54
C ARG A 38 -2.69 -11.73 -24.95
N ILE A 39 -1.83 -10.73 -24.81
CA ILE A 39 -0.39 -10.98 -24.76
C ILE A 39 -0.06 -11.11 -23.28
N ARG A 40 0.01 -12.35 -22.78
CA ARG A 40 0.68 -12.62 -21.52
C ARG A 40 2.15 -12.37 -21.78
N PHE A 41 2.62 -11.17 -21.49
CA PHE A 41 4.06 -10.91 -21.44
C PHE A 41 4.60 -11.78 -20.32
N THR A 42 5.28 -12.87 -20.64
CA THR A 42 5.92 -13.68 -19.60
C THR A 42 7.14 -12.92 -19.10
N HIS A 43 7.48 -13.05 -17.82
CA HIS A 43 8.71 -12.48 -17.26
C HIS A 43 9.94 -12.84 -18.10
N GLU A 44 9.96 -14.06 -18.64
CA GLU A 44 10.99 -14.56 -19.54
C GLU A 44 11.20 -13.70 -20.79
N GLU A 45 10.13 -13.22 -21.44
CA GLU A 45 10.24 -12.35 -22.61
C GLU A 45 10.92 -11.02 -22.28
N LEU A 46 10.58 -10.44 -21.11
CA LEU A 46 11.23 -9.24 -20.61
C LEU A 46 12.70 -9.52 -20.32
N TYR A 47 13.03 -10.57 -19.57
CA TYR A 47 14.40 -10.88 -19.18
C TYR A 47 15.29 -11.19 -20.38
N HIS A 48 14.76 -11.89 -21.39
CA HIS A 48 15.45 -12.08 -22.66
C HIS A 48 15.71 -10.76 -23.39
N ASP A 49 14.77 -9.80 -23.36
CA ASP A 49 14.98 -8.47 -23.95
C ASP A 49 16.04 -7.67 -23.19
N LEU A 50 16.02 -7.71 -21.86
CA LEU A 50 17.00 -7.05 -20.99
C LEU A 50 18.41 -7.61 -21.19
N ALA A 51 18.53 -8.95 -21.24
CA ALA A 51 19.79 -9.64 -21.51
C ALA A 51 20.39 -9.22 -22.86
N ARG A 52 19.59 -9.20 -23.93
CA ARG A 52 20.03 -8.78 -25.28
C ARG A 52 20.50 -7.34 -25.33
N ARG A 53 19.95 -6.48 -24.47
CA ARG A 53 20.31 -5.06 -24.36
C ARG A 53 21.51 -4.82 -23.44
N GLY A 54 22.03 -5.85 -22.76
CA GLY A 54 23.10 -5.71 -21.79
C GLY A 54 22.70 -4.81 -20.62
N VAL A 55 21.44 -4.93 -20.18
CA VAL A 55 20.95 -4.31 -18.94
C VAL A 55 21.51 -5.10 -17.77
N PHE A 56 21.95 -4.43 -16.72
CA PHE A 56 22.21 -5.08 -15.42
C PHE A 56 20.98 -4.88 -14.52
N TRP A 57 20.40 -5.98 -14.06
CA TRP A 57 19.24 -5.96 -13.16
C TRP A 57 19.31 -7.08 -12.13
N GLU A 58 18.63 -6.86 -11.02
CA GLU A 58 18.31 -7.85 -10.00
C GLU A 58 16.78 -7.88 -9.86
N VAL A 59 16.19 -9.06 -9.93
CA VAL A 59 14.76 -9.25 -9.70
C VAL A 59 14.53 -9.21 -8.20
N THR A 60 13.75 -8.24 -7.72
CA THR A 60 13.38 -8.17 -6.31
C THR A 60 12.05 -8.87 -6.06
N ARG A 61 11.08 -8.77 -6.99
CA ARG A 61 9.78 -9.43 -6.90
C ARG A 61 9.19 -9.72 -8.27
N GLU A 62 8.42 -10.81 -8.36
CA GLU A 62 7.61 -11.15 -9.53
C GLU A 62 6.14 -11.30 -9.14
N TYR A 63 5.26 -10.73 -9.96
CA TYR A 63 3.81 -10.80 -9.79
C TYR A 63 3.18 -11.54 -10.95
N SER A 64 2.36 -12.55 -10.64
CA SER A 64 1.57 -13.28 -11.63
C SER A 64 0.24 -13.70 -11.01
N CYS A 65 -0.81 -12.93 -11.28
CA CYS A 65 -2.17 -13.21 -10.84
C CYS A 65 -3.19 -12.93 -11.97
N ASP A 66 -4.47 -13.18 -11.71
CA ASP A 66 -5.55 -13.09 -12.71
C ASP A 66 -5.89 -11.66 -13.17
N PHE A 67 -5.27 -10.64 -12.59
CA PHE A 67 -5.41 -9.23 -12.98
C PHE A 67 -4.08 -8.49 -13.18
N MET A 68 -2.95 -9.13 -12.94
CA MET A 68 -1.64 -8.48 -13.06
C MET A 68 -0.55 -9.47 -13.45
N THR A 69 0.32 -9.04 -14.35
CA THR A 69 1.65 -9.60 -14.54
C THR A 69 2.63 -8.44 -14.44
N GLY A 70 3.66 -8.55 -13.61
CA GLY A 70 4.60 -7.46 -13.37
C GLY A 70 5.85 -7.93 -12.64
N VAL A 71 6.86 -7.07 -12.61
CA VAL A 71 8.13 -7.36 -11.93
C VAL A 71 8.66 -6.09 -11.27
N ALA A 72 9.21 -6.22 -10.08
CA ALA A 72 10.02 -5.19 -9.44
C ALA A 72 11.50 -5.52 -9.67
N LEU A 73 12.24 -4.54 -10.18
CA LEU A 73 13.64 -4.68 -10.57
C LEU A 73 14.49 -3.63 -9.86
N LYS A 74 15.65 -4.04 -9.37
CA LYS A 74 16.73 -3.13 -9.03
C LYS A 74 17.69 -3.06 -10.21
N LEU A 75 17.91 -1.86 -10.74
CA LEU A 75 18.78 -1.63 -11.89
C LEU A 75 20.20 -1.29 -11.44
N GLY A 76 21.18 -1.65 -12.28
CA GLY A 76 22.60 -1.40 -12.00
C GLY A 76 23.02 0.06 -12.16
N SER A 77 22.33 0.83 -13.02
CA SER A 77 22.68 2.21 -13.34
C SER A 77 21.55 2.98 -14.05
N ASP A 78 21.70 4.30 -14.17
CA ASP A 78 20.81 5.15 -14.99
C ASP A 78 20.84 4.76 -16.48
N SER A 79 22.00 4.27 -16.97
CA SER A 79 22.12 3.74 -18.33
C SER A 79 21.25 2.51 -18.54
N ASP A 80 21.14 1.66 -17.51
CA ASP A 80 20.28 0.47 -17.55
C ASP A 80 18.80 0.85 -17.53
N LEU A 81 18.41 1.93 -16.85
CA LEU A 81 17.06 2.49 -16.92
C LEU A 81 16.74 2.97 -18.35
N MET A 82 17.66 3.66 -19.01
CA MET A 82 17.46 4.12 -20.40
C MET A 82 17.30 2.95 -21.37
N LYS A 83 18.06 1.86 -21.20
CA LYS A 83 17.91 0.63 -21.99
C LYS A 83 16.58 -0.09 -21.70
N LEU A 84 16.15 -0.13 -20.43
CA LEU A 84 14.85 -0.67 -20.03
C LEU A 84 13.70 0.13 -20.64
N ALA A 85 13.80 1.46 -20.67
CA ALA A 85 12.80 2.34 -21.29
C ALA A 85 12.62 2.10 -22.80
N GLN A 86 13.63 1.52 -23.47
CA GLN A 86 13.57 1.13 -24.87
C GLN A 86 13.08 -0.32 -25.07
N SER A 87 12.86 -1.07 -23.99
CA SER A 87 12.33 -2.44 -24.04
C SER A 87 10.86 -2.45 -24.44
N LYS A 88 10.33 -3.65 -24.70
CA LYS A 88 8.89 -3.84 -24.96
C LYS A 88 8.02 -3.75 -23.69
N ALA A 89 8.57 -3.35 -22.55
CA ALA A 89 7.79 -3.16 -21.33
C ALA A 89 6.70 -2.10 -21.55
N PHE A 90 5.45 -2.45 -21.24
CA PHE A 90 4.29 -1.60 -21.51
C PHE A 90 4.15 -0.42 -20.54
N ASN A 91 4.71 -0.54 -19.33
CA ASN A 91 4.65 0.53 -18.33
C ASN A 91 5.82 0.38 -17.35
N ILE A 92 6.58 1.45 -17.14
CA ILE A 92 7.71 1.50 -16.22
C ILE A 92 7.41 2.61 -15.23
N ILE A 93 7.21 2.25 -13.97
CA ILE A 93 6.89 3.18 -12.89
C ILE A 93 7.91 2.98 -11.77
N PRO A 94 8.49 4.05 -11.19
CA PRO A 94 9.37 3.93 -10.03
C PRO A 94 8.67 3.26 -8.84
N VAL A 95 9.43 2.50 -8.05
CA VAL A 95 8.98 1.99 -6.75
C VAL A 95 9.23 3.08 -5.71
N TYR A 96 8.17 3.52 -5.04
CA TYR A 96 8.25 4.52 -3.98
C TYR A 96 8.25 3.87 -2.60
N SER A 97 8.77 4.60 -1.61
CA SER A 97 8.73 4.22 -0.20
C SER A 97 7.73 5.08 0.56
N HIS A 98 7.01 4.45 1.48
CA HIS A 98 5.95 4.99 2.32
C HIS A 98 6.37 4.92 3.78
N SER A 99 6.09 5.97 4.53
CA SER A 99 6.34 5.98 5.97
C SER A 99 5.12 5.48 6.74
N LEU A 100 5.39 4.82 7.86
CA LEU A 100 4.39 4.60 8.90
C LEU A 100 3.79 5.97 9.31
N PRO A 101 2.46 6.08 9.45
CA PRO A 101 1.86 7.24 10.09
C PRO A 101 2.26 7.31 11.57
N ASP A 102 2.66 8.49 12.03
CA ASP A 102 2.93 8.73 13.44
C ASP A 102 1.60 8.97 14.19
N PRO A 103 1.40 8.39 15.38
CA PRO A 103 0.26 8.74 16.23
C PRO A 103 0.29 10.22 16.60
N ILE A 104 -0.86 10.89 16.49
CA ILE A 104 -1.05 12.25 16.97
C ILE A 104 -1.87 12.18 18.27
N ASP A 105 -1.32 12.68 19.37
CA ASP A 105 -1.97 12.82 20.68
C ASP A 105 -2.57 11.50 21.27
N PRO A 106 -1.72 10.53 21.65
CA PRO A 106 -2.19 9.25 22.17
C PRO A 106 -2.86 9.40 23.54
N GLN A 107 -4.12 8.97 23.64
CA GLN A 107 -4.80 8.81 24.93
C GLN A 107 -4.61 7.40 25.47
N ILE A 108 -4.03 7.30 26.66
CA ILE A 108 -3.83 6.02 27.36
C ILE A 108 -5.01 5.79 28.28
N LEU A 109 -5.75 4.70 28.02
CA LEU A 109 -6.84 4.26 28.90
C LEU A 109 -6.26 3.41 30.04
N TYR A 110 -6.47 3.85 31.28
CA TYR A 110 -6.05 3.12 32.47
C TYR A 110 -7.24 2.36 33.09
N GLY A 111 -7.16 1.04 33.09
CA GLY A 111 -8.10 0.16 33.78
C GLY A 111 -9.39 -0.14 33.02
N PRO A 112 -10.27 -0.98 33.59
CA PRO A 112 -11.53 -1.32 32.97
C PRO A 112 -12.46 -0.09 32.95
N TYR A 113 -12.92 0.30 31.77
CA TYR A 113 -13.99 1.26 31.60
C TYR A 113 -15.26 0.67 32.21
N GLN A 114 -15.79 1.31 33.25
CA GLN A 114 -17.11 0.99 33.80
C GLN A 114 -18.13 1.91 33.12
N PRO A 115 -18.84 1.48 32.07
CA PRO A 115 -19.90 2.29 31.50
C PRO A 115 -20.99 2.50 32.57
N PRO A 116 -21.57 3.71 32.70
CA PRO A 116 -22.87 3.84 33.36
C PRO A 116 -23.88 2.89 32.69
N SER A 117 -24.97 2.53 33.37
CA SER A 117 -26.00 1.56 32.96
C SER A 117 -26.83 1.93 31.72
N GLN A 118 -26.23 2.59 30.74
CA GLN A 118 -26.82 2.99 29.48
C GLN A 118 -26.62 1.87 28.45
N PRO A 119 -27.68 1.36 27.79
CA PRO A 119 -27.51 0.69 26.51
C PRO A 119 -27.52 1.75 25.41
N GLN A 120 -26.42 1.90 24.68
CA GLN A 120 -26.28 2.05 23.23
C GLN A 120 -24.82 2.45 22.95
N ASP A 121 -24.34 2.17 21.76
CA ASP A 121 -23.08 2.69 21.24
C ASP A 121 -23.05 4.22 21.33
N THR A 122 -22.30 4.77 22.30
CA THR A 122 -22.21 6.22 22.57
C THR A 122 -20.93 6.84 22.02
N GLN A 123 -20.16 6.09 21.25
CA GLN A 123 -18.94 6.61 20.63
C GLN A 123 -19.32 7.76 19.68
N SER A 124 -18.72 8.92 19.88
CA SER A 124 -19.11 10.15 19.16
C SER A 124 -18.95 9.99 17.64
N SER A 125 -17.93 9.26 17.20
CA SER A 125 -17.71 8.91 15.80
C SER A 125 -18.83 8.04 15.23
N HIS A 126 -19.34 7.08 16.01
CA HIS A 126 -20.41 6.20 15.59
C HIS A 126 -21.74 6.95 15.47
N VAL A 127 -22.06 7.81 16.44
CA VAL A 127 -23.24 8.68 16.38
C VAL A 127 -23.18 9.65 15.19
N MET A 128 -22.01 10.26 14.95
CA MET A 128 -21.81 11.19 13.84
C MET A 128 -21.98 10.53 12.46
N THR A 129 -21.57 9.26 12.33
CA THR A 129 -21.60 8.50 11.08
C THR A 129 -22.85 7.62 10.94
N GLY A 130 -23.71 7.55 11.96
CA GLY A 130 -24.93 6.75 11.99
C GLY A 130 -24.71 5.25 12.23
N VAL A 131 -23.51 4.85 12.66
CA VAL A 131 -23.16 3.46 13.00
C VAL A 131 -23.98 2.97 14.19
N ASP A 132 -24.25 3.85 15.17
CA ASP A 132 -25.12 3.60 16.33
C ASP A 132 -26.52 3.11 15.93
N LYS A 133 -27.05 3.65 14.83
CA LYS A 133 -28.36 3.28 14.26
C LYS A 133 -28.30 1.93 13.55
N LEU A 134 -27.21 1.64 12.84
CA LEU A 134 -27.00 0.34 12.18
C LEU A 134 -26.82 -0.77 13.23
N HIS A 135 -26.10 -0.50 14.32
CA HIS A 135 -25.97 -1.43 15.44
C HIS A 135 -27.32 -1.71 16.10
N ALA A 136 -28.15 -0.69 16.30
CA ALA A 136 -29.51 -0.86 16.82
C ALA A 136 -30.41 -1.71 15.90
N GLN A 137 -30.09 -1.78 14.60
CA GLN A 137 -30.77 -2.64 13.63
C GLN A 137 -30.15 -4.04 13.50
N GLY A 138 -29.09 -4.36 14.26
CA GLY A 138 -28.39 -5.64 14.17
C GLY A 138 -27.48 -5.77 12.94
N THR A 139 -27.12 -4.66 12.28
CA THR A 139 -26.14 -4.66 11.19
C THR A 139 -24.74 -4.44 11.76
N LEU A 140 -24.03 -5.55 12.02
CA LEU A 140 -22.78 -5.55 12.81
C LEU A 140 -21.55 -6.02 12.01
N GLY A 141 -21.73 -6.34 10.72
CA GLY A 141 -20.65 -6.79 9.82
C GLY A 141 -20.45 -8.31 9.75
N GLN A 142 -21.39 -9.11 10.26
CA GLN A 142 -21.32 -10.57 10.22
C GLN A 142 -21.12 -11.10 8.79
N GLY A 143 -20.20 -12.06 8.63
CA GLY A 143 -19.91 -12.70 7.35
C GLY A 143 -18.97 -11.92 6.43
N ILE A 144 -18.62 -10.68 6.76
CA ILE A 144 -17.67 -9.86 6.00
C ILE A 144 -16.24 -10.14 6.45
N LYS A 145 -15.33 -10.34 5.49
CA LYS A 145 -13.88 -10.44 5.71
C LYS A 145 -13.19 -9.14 5.32
N ILE A 146 -12.39 -8.60 6.24
CA ILE A 146 -11.66 -7.34 6.04
C ILE A 146 -10.16 -7.60 6.16
N GLY A 147 -9.42 -7.33 5.09
CA GLY A 147 -7.96 -7.38 5.07
C GLY A 147 -7.38 -6.03 5.45
N ILE A 148 -6.54 -5.99 6.48
CA ILE A 148 -5.88 -4.78 6.98
C ILE A 148 -4.39 -4.88 6.62
N ILE A 149 -3.93 -4.03 5.71
CA ILE A 149 -2.52 -3.93 5.33
C ILE A 149 -1.89 -2.77 6.09
N ASP A 150 -1.05 -3.09 7.08
CA ASP A 150 -0.56 -2.10 8.05
C ASP A 150 0.72 -2.60 8.78
N SER A 151 1.03 -2.08 9.98
CA SER A 151 2.16 -2.48 10.82
C SER A 151 2.05 -3.88 11.43
N GLY A 152 0.92 -4.56 11.23
CA GLY A 152 0.51 -5.77 11.93
C GLY A 152 -0.55 -5.50 12.99
N ILE A 153 -1.01 -6.53 13.66
CA ILE A 153 -2.08 -6.44 14.66
C ILE A 153 -1.68 -7.21 15.90
N ASP A 154 -1.78 -6.57 17.06
CA ASP A 154 -1.79 -7.25 18.35
C ASP A 154 -3.11 -8.00 18.53
N TYR A 155 -3.18 -9.19 17.94
CA TYR A 155 -4.34 -10.07 18.09
C TYR A 155 -4.48 -10.61 19.51
N THR A 156 -3.46 -10.45 20.38
CA THR A 156 -3.55 -10.83 21.80
C THR A 156 -4.33 -9.81 22.63
N HIS A 157 -4.61 -8.64 22.05
CA HIS A 157 -5.44 -7.61 22.67
C HIS A 157 -6.88 -8.13 22.92
N PRO A 158 -7.46 -7.95 24.11
CA PRO A 158 -8.76 -8.53 24.46
C PRO A 158 -9.92 -7.98 23.61
N ALA A 159 -9.83 -6.72 23.17
CA ALA A 159 -10.80 -6.15 22.23
C ALA A 159 -10.74 -6.77 20.82
N LEU A 160 -9.65 -7.46 20.48
CA LEU A 160 -9.44 -8.14 19.19
C LEU A 160 -9.48 -9.66 19.33
N GLY A 161 -10.12 -10.17 20.39
CA GLY A 161 -10.39 -11.60 20.59
C GLY A 161 -9.27 -12.37 21.30
N GLY A 162 -8.09 -11.77 21.51
CA GLY A 162 -6.99 -12.34 22.29
C GLY A 162 -6.29 -13.55 21.66
N LYS A 163 -6.60 -13.88 20.41
CA LYS A 163 -6.12 -15.09 19.71
C LYS A 163 -6.04 -14.86 18.20
N PHE A 164 -5.13 -15.58 17.56
CA PHE A 164 -4.93 -15.61 16.12
C PHE A 164 -5.41 -16.93 15.50
N GLY A 165 -5.96 -16.85 14.30
CA GLY A 165 -6.28 -18.00 13.46
C GLY A 165 -7.77 -18.29 13.33
N PRO A 166 -8.15 -19.32 12.55
CA PRO A 166 -9.53 -19.60 12.19
C PRO A 166 -10.47 -19.70 13.40
N GLY A 167 -11.62 -19.04 13.32
CA GLY A 167 -12.62 -19.01 14.40
C GLY A 167 -12.41 -17.91 15.45
N ASN A 168 -11.32 -17.14 15.36
CA ASN A 168 -11.10 -15.95 16.19
C ASN A 168 -11.50 -14.67 15.45
N LYS A 169 -11.36 -13.50 16.10
CA LYS A 169 -11.60 -12.19 15.47
C LYS A 169 -10.58 -11.91 14.36
N VAL A 170 -9.30 -12.13 14.63
CA VAL A 170 -8.23 -12.11 13.63
C VAL A 170 -8.06 -13.54 13.11
N ILE A 171 -8.67 -13.83 11.97
CA ILE A 171 -8.83 -15.19 11.43
C ILE A 171 -7.60 -15.71 10.68
N GLY A 172 -6.69 -14.82 10.28
CA GLY A 172 -5.51 -15.14 9.50
C GLY A 172 -4.70 -13.89 9.15
N GLY A 173 -3.67 -14.08 8.34
CA GLY A 173 -2.75 -13.00 7.99
C GLY A 173 -1.37 -13.49 7.58
N TYR A 174 -0.47 -12.53 7.33
CA TYR A 174 0.90 -12.78 6.91
C TYR A 174 1.80 -11.59 7.25
N ASP A 175 3.03 -11.85 7.68
CA ASP A 175 4.09 -10.85 7.82
C ASP A 175 5.00 -10.90 6.60
N PHE A 176 5.09 -9.77 5.90
CA PHE A 176 5.91 -9.64 4.69
C PHE A 176 7.34 -9.20 5.00
N VAL A 177 7.64 -8.74 6.22
CA VAL A 177 8.84 -7.96 6.49
C VAL A 177 9.56 -8.27 7.80
N GLY A 178 8.86 -8.63 8.87
CA GLY A 178 9.44 -8.86 10.19
C GLY A 178 9.85 -7.56 10.92
N ASP A 179 10.09 -7.69 12.24
CA ASP A 179 10.34 -6.57 13.17
C ASP A 179 11.51 -5.67 12.77
N ALA A 180 12.60 -6.27 12.27
CA ALA A 180 13.85 -5.57 11.98
C ALA A 180 13.82 -4.78 10.67
N TYR A 181 12.76 -4.92 9.87
CA TYR A 181 12.65 -4.22 8.59
C TYR A 181 12.52 -2.71 8.77
N ARG A 182 13.29 -1.94 7.99
CA ARG A 182 13.28 -0.46 8.02
C ARG A 182 13.17 0.19 6.64
N GLY A 183 12.79 -0.58 5.62
CA GLY A 183 12.78 -0.16 4.22
C GLY A 183 14.08 -0.48 3.48
N SER A 184 14.27 0.13 2.31
CA SER A 184 15.34 -0.20 1.36
C SER A 184 16.78 -0.02 1.87
N SER A 185 16.98 0.79 2.92
CA SER A 185 18.28 0.98 3.58
C SER A 185 18.46 0.13 4.83
N GLY A 186 17.45 -0.66 5.20
CA GLY A 186 17.44 -1.51 6.38
C GLY A 186 17.80 -2.97 6.09
N PRO A 187 17.66 -3.85 7.10
CA PRO A 187 17.73 -5.28 6.92
C PRO A 187 16.73 -5.77 5.85
N ALA A 188 17.09 -6.84 5.15
CA ALA A 188 16.19 -7.52 4.23
C ALA A 188 14.92 -8.00 4.97
N PRO A 189 13.76 -8.04 4.30
CA PRO A 189 12.53 -8.54 4.90
C PRO A 189 12.68 -10.02 5.30
N VAL A 190 12.10 -10.38 6.44
CA VAL A 190 12.04 -11.77 6.96
C VAL A 190 10.57 -12.14 7.08
N PRO A 191 9.94 -12.61 5.99
CA PRO A 191 8.50 -12.89 5.99
C PRO A 191 8.16 -14.20 6.72
N ASP A 192 7.02 -14.22 7.38
CA ASP A 192 6.48 -15.38 8.08
C ASP A 192 4.94 -15.33 8.21
N ASN A 193 4.35 -16.34 8.86
CA ASN A 193 2.89 -16.45 8.99
C ASN A 193 2.33 -15.77 10.25
N ASP A 194 3.13 -14.98 10.98
CA ASP A 194 2.76 -14.33 12.23
C ASP A 194 2.78 -12.79 12.09
N PRO A 195 1.63 -12.16 11.79
CA PRO A 195 1.53 -10.71 11.61
C PRO A 195 1.40 -9.94 12.94
N LEU A 196 1.89 -10.51 14.04
CA LEU A 196 1.83 -9.90 15.38
C LEU A 196 2.63 -8.59 15.42
N ASP A 197 2.00 -7.52 15.91
CA ASP A 197 2.68 -6.25 16.17
C ASP A 197 2.57 -5.89 17.65
N GLN A 198 3.71 -5.88 18.34
CA GLN A 198 3.83 -5.47 19.73
C GLN A 198 4.75 -4.26 19.93
N CYS A 199 5.09 -3.55 18.84
CA CYS A 199 6.07 -2.47 18.89
C CYS A 199 5.57 -1.15 18.28
N ASN A 200 4.74 -1.19 17.24
CA ASN A 200 4.22 0.01 16.60
C ASN A 200 2.78 0.30 17.03
N GLY A 201 1.87 -0.66 16.83
CA GLY A 201 0.48 -0.60 17.26
C GLY A 201 -0.46 0.18 16.34
N HIS A 202 0.00 0.77 15.23
CA HIS A 202 -0.86 1.49 14.29
C HIS A 202 -1.94 0.57 13.68
N GLY A 203 -1.54 -0.60 13.19
CA GLY A 203 -2.50 -1.57 12.65
C GLY A 203 -3.47 -2.12 13.70
N THR A 204 -3.03 -2.30 14.94
CA THR A 204 -3.91 -2.63 16.09
C THR A 204 -4.97 -1.56 16.32
N HIS A 205 -4.59 -0.28 16.25
CA HIS A 205 -5.51 0.83 16.40
C HIS A 205 -6.53 0.88 15.25
N VAL A 206 -6.08 0.71 14.01
CA VAL A 206 -6.95 0.60 12.82
C VAL A 206 -7.93 -0.57 12.96
N ALA A 207 -7.45 -1.74 13.38
CA ALA A 207 -8.28 -2.92 13.62
C ALA A 207 -9.32 -2.68 14.73
N GLY A 208 -8.96 -1.92 15.77
CA GLY A 208 -9.86 -1.50 16.83
C GLY A 208 -11.03 -0.66 16.32
N ILE A 209 -10.76 0.36 15.49
CA ILE A 209 -11.79 1.19 14.86
C ILE A 209 -12.74 0.32 14.01
N ILE A 210 -12.20 -0.64 13.28
CA ILE A 210 -12.98 -1.45 12.36
C ILE A 210 -13.83 -2.49 13.10
N ALA A 211 -13.25 -3.25 14.02
CA ALA A 211 -13.86 -4.49 14.49
C ALA A 211 -13.60 -4.86 15.96
N ALA A 212 -13.24 -3.91 16.83
CA ALA A 212 -13.15 -4.18 18.26
C ALA A 212 -14.46 -4.79 18.80
N SER A 213 -14.36 -5.93 19.47
CA SER A 213 -15.49 -6.61 20.10
C SER A 213 -15.99 -5.81 21.30
N PRO A 214 -17.29 -5.48 21.42
CA PRO A 214 -17.80 -4.58 22.46
C PRO A 214 -17.65 -5.12 23.89
N SER A 215 -17.55 -6.44 24.07
CA SER A 215 -17.41 -7.11 25.36
C SER A 215 -15.98 -7.09 25.92
N ASN A 216 -15.25 -5.98 25.74
CA ASN A 216 -13.86 -5.84 26.18
C ASN A 216 -13.78 -4.88 27.40
N PRO A 217 -12.72 -4.97 28.22
CA PRO A 217 -12.63 -4.20 29.46
C PRO A 217 -12.54 -2.69 29.22
N PHE A 218 -12.28 -2.20 28.01
CA PHE A 218 -12.12 -0.77 27.72
C PHE A 218 -13.41 -0.12 27.19
N GLY A 219 -14.49 -0.88 27.01
CA GLY A 219 -15.78 -0.35 26.55
C GLY A 219 -15.76 0.23 25.12
N ILE A 220 -14.75 -0.13 24.33
CA ILE A 220 -14.65 0.26 22.92
C ILE A 220 -15.41 -0.72 22.03
N SER A 221 -15.97 -0.25 20.93
CA SER A 221 -16.59 -1.11 19.91
C SER A 221 -16.12 -0.64 18.54
N GLY A 222 -15.94 -1.58 17.61
CA GLY A 222 -15.64 -1.25 16.22
C GLY A 222 -16.91 -0.99 15.41
N VAL A 223 -16.74 -0.36 14.25
CA VAL A 223 -17.84 -0.08 13.31
C VAL A 223 -18.55 -1.36 12.86
N ALA A 224 -17.77 -2.41 12.56
CA ALA A 224 -18.23 -3.72 12.11
C ALA A 224 -17.71 -4.81 13.07
N HIS A 225 -18.13 -4.76 14.32
CA HIS A 225 -17.59 -5.61 15.39
C HIS A 225 -17.93 -7.12 15.28
N GLU A 226 -18.70 -7.56 14.27
CA GLU A 226 -18.87 -8.99 13.92
C GLU A 226 -18.14 -9.40 12.64
N ALA A 227 -17.42 -8.48 11.98
CA ALA A 227 -16.55 -8.81 10.86
C ALA A 227 -15.35 -9.66 11.28
N SER A 228 -14.82 -10.44 10.33
CA SER A 228 -13.58 -11.20 10.47
C SER A 228 -12.40 -10.42 9.89
N ILE A 229 -11.27 -10.39 10.59
CA ILE A 229 -10.09 -9.62 10.19
C ILE A 229 -8.98 -10.54 9.68
N ASN A 230 -8.35 -10.18 8.56
CA ASN A 230 -7.04 -10.69 8.17
C ASN A 230 -5.98 -9.59 8.34
N SER A 231 -4.85 -9.92 8.97
CA SER A 231 -3.75 -8.99 9.23
C SER A 231 -2.62 -9.16 8.22
N TYR A 232 -2.27 -8.13 7.47
CA TYR A 232 -1.17 -8.15 6.52
C TYR A 232 -0.12 -7.14 6.95
N ARG A 233 0.94 -7.62 7.59
CA ARG A 233 2.00 -6.78 8.14
C ARG A 233 3.02 -6.44 7.08
N VAL A 234 3.15 -5.15 6.77
CA VAL A 234 4.06 -4.62 5.73
C VAL A 234 5.12 -3.67 6.28
N PHE A 235 5.04 -3.32 7.57
CA PHE A 235 6.08 -2.57 8.27
C PHE A 235 6.70 -3.37 9.40
N GLY A 236 8.00 -3.17 9.60
CA GLY A 236 8.67 -3.53 10.86
C GLY A 236 8.33 -2.53 11.96
N CYS A 237 9.06 -2.60 13.08
CA CYS A 237 8.81 -1.73 14.23
C CYS A 237 9.08 -0.24 13.97
N SER A 238 9.80 0.10 12.90
CA SER A 238 10.06 1.48 12.48
C SER A 238 10.43 1.55 11.00
N GLY A 239 10.40 2.75 10.43
CA GLY A 239 10.95 3.01 9.10
C GLY A 239 9.88 3.10 8.02
N THR A 240 10.17 2.52 6.85
CA THR A 240 9.35 2.68 5.65
C THR A 240 9.08 1.34 4.98
N VAL A 241 8.08 1.31 4.10
CA VAL A 241 7.74 0.18 3.23
C VAL A 241 7.68 0.63 1.79
N SER A 242 8.10 -0.21 0.85
CA SER A 242 8.07 0.09 -0.57
C SER A 242 6.78 -0.41 -1.25
N ASP A 243 6.39 0.22 -2.37
CA ASP A 243 5.21 -0.13 -3.16
C ASP A 243 5.12 -1.64 -3.46
N ASP A 244 6.26 -2.26 -3.73
CA ASP A 244 6.37 -3.65 -4.17
C ASP A 244 5.95 -4.64 -3.06
N VAL A 245 6.24 -4.33 -1.79
CA VAL A 245 5.75 -5.06 -0.60
C VAL A 245 4.25 -4.84 -0.42
N ILE A 246 3.76 -3.61 -0.61
CA ILE A 246 2.32 -3.30 -0.49
C ILE A 246 1.53 -4.05 -1.56
N ILE A 247 2.06 -4.18 -2.77
CA ILE A 247 1.45 -4.93 -3.86
C ILE A 247 1.35 -6.42 -3.53
N ASP A 248 2.39 -7.02 -2.94
CA ASP A 248 2.32 -8.40 -2.46
C ASP A 248 1.18 -8.59 -1.45
N ALA A 249 1.05 -7.66 -0.50
CA ALA A 249 -0.02 -7.69 0.49
C ALA A 249 -1.41 -7.53 -0.14
N LEU A 250 -1.55 -6.63 -1.13
CA LEU A 250 -2.81 -6.46 -1.88
C LEU A 250 -3.20 -7.74 -2.64
N ILE A 251 -2.24 -8.37 -3.31
CA ILE A 251 -2.47 -9.63 -4.05
C ILE A 251 -2.88 -10.72 -3.06
N ARG A 252 -2.13 -10.90 -1.97
CA ARG A 252 -2.45 -11.91 -0.96
C ARG A 252 -3.81 -11.67 -0.31
N ALA A 253 -4.14 -10.42 0.02
CA ALA A 253 -5.43 -10.05 0.58
C ALA A 253 -6.60 -10.37 -0.38
N TYR A 254 -6.40 -10.17 -1.68
CA TYR A 254 -7.38 -10.59 -2.69
C TYR A 254 -7.49 -12.13 -2.78
N GLU A 255 -6.36 -12.85 -2.76
CA GLU A 255 -6.31 -14.31 -2.85
C GLU A 255 -6.98 -14.99 -1.65
N ASP A 256 -6.79 -14.44 -0.45
CA ASP A 256 -7.42 -14.86 0.81
C ASP A 256 -8.92 -14.51 0.88
N LYS A 257 -9.48 -13.95 -0.21
CA LYS A 257 -10.90 -13.66 -0.41
C LYS A 257 -11.48 -12.65 0.59
N ASN A 258 -10.72 -11.62 0.93
CA ASN A 258 -11.26 -10.48 1.66
C ASN A 258 -12.29 -9.73 0.80
N ASP A 259 -13.39 -9.31 1.41
CA ASP A 259 -14.44 -8.53 0.76
C ASP A 259 -14.08 -7.05 0.71
N ILE A 260 -13.44 -6.58 1.78
CA ILE A 260 -12.90 -5.23 1.93
C ILE A 260 -11.40 -5.35 2.20
N ILE A 261 -10.59 -4.54 1.52
CA ILE A 261 -9.16 -4.42 1.79
C ILE A 261 -8.89 -2.95 2.11
N THR A 262 -8.24 -2.70 3.25
CA THR A 262 -7.87 -1.36 3.69
C THR A 262 -6.37 -1.26 3.90
N PHE A 263 -5.80 -0.14 3.49
CA PHE A 263 -4.41 0.18 3.80
C PHE A 263 -4.30 1.66 4.19
N SER A 264 -3.85 1.89 5.42
CA SER A 264 -3.76 3.22 6.02
C SER A 264 -2.33 3.75 5.95
N LEU A 265 -1.87 4.03 4.72
CA LEU A 265 -0.47 4.38 4.45
C LEU A 265 -0.36 5.85 4.04
N SER A 266 0.63 6.56 4.59
CA SER A 266 0.95 7.90 4.14
C SER A 266 1.76 7.84 2.84
N SER A 267 1.37 8.61 1.84
CA SER A 267 2.14 8.75 0.60
C SER A 267 2.23 10.19 0.15
N VAL A 268 3.35 10.53 -0.48
CA VAL A 268 3.43 11.67 -1.39
C VAL A 268 3.04 11.16 -2.77
N GLY A 269 1.87 11.56 -3.28
CA GLY A 269 1.47 11.28 -4.67
C GLY A 269 0.74 9.96 -4.94
N ALA A 270 -0.08 9.44 -4.01
CA ALA A 270 -1.07 8.39 -4.30
C ALA A 270 -2.19 8.89 -5.23
N TRP A 271 -1.84 9.07 -6.50
CA TRP A 271 -2.80 9.29 -7.58
C TRP A 271 -3.27 7.93 -8.13
N SER A 272 -4.38 7.90 -8.86
CA SER A 272 -4.88 6.67 -9.51
C SER A 272 -3.88 5.99 -10.46
N THR A 273 -2.82 6.70 -10.84
CA THR A 273 -1.73 6.21 -11.69
C THR A 273 -0.56 5.62 -10.92
N SER A 274 -0.57 5.62 -9.58
CA SER A 274 0.48 4.99 -8.78
C SER A 274 0.42 3.45 -8.92
N ASN A 275 1.53 2.78 -8.64
CA ASN A 275 1.61 1.32 -8.69
C ASN A 275 0.53 0.66 -7.82
N VAL A 276 0.44 1.10 -6.56
CA VAL A 276 -0.57 0.66 -5.60
C VAL A 276 -1.98 1.03 -6.06
N GLY A 277 -2.18 2.23 -6.62
CA GLY A 277 -3.50 2.70 -7.10
C GLY A 277 -4.03 1.89 -8.29
N VAL A 278 -3.17 1.50 -9.23
CA VAL A 278 -3.56 0.66 -10.37
C VAL A 278 -3.94 -0.74 -9.90
N VAL A 279 -3.17 -1.34 -8.98
CA VAL A 279 -3.47 -2.66 -8.41
C VAL A 279 -4.77 -2.62 -7.61
N ALA A 280 -4.94 -1.62 -6.74
CA ALA A 280 -6.18 -1.39 -6.01
C ALA A 280 -7.39 -1.26 -6.94
N SER A 281 -7.26 -0.49 -8.03
CA SER A 281 -8.34 -0.31 -9.02
C SER A 281 -8.72 -1.64 -9.68
N ARG A 282 -7.72 -2.46 -10.04
CA ARG A 282 -7.96 -3.78 -10.65
C ARG A 282 -8.62 -4.76 -9.68
N ILE A 283 -8.25 -4.72 -8.40
CA ILE A 283 -8.92 -5.50 -7.35
C ILE A 283 -10.38 -5.03 -7.19
N ALA A 284 -10.62 -3.72 -7.28
CA ALA A 284 -11.97 -3.17 -7.23
C ALA A 284 -12.83 -3.62 -8.42
N ASP A 285 -12.26 -3.64 -9.63
CA ASP A 285 -12.92 -4.17 -10.83
C ASP A 285 -13.29 -5.66 -10.72
N LYS A 286 -12.64 -6.40 -9.81
CA LYS A 286 -12.97 -7.80 -9.47
C LYS A 286 -14.06 -7.92 -8.40
N GLY A 287 -14.69 -6.81 -8.01
CA GLY A 287 -15.82 -6.78 -7.09
C GLY A 287 -15.44 -6.73 -5.61
N ARG A 288 -14.21 -6.31 -5.28
CA ARG A 288 -13.78 -6.07 -3.90
C ARG A 288 -13.82 -4.58 -3.57
N VAL A 289 -14.03 -4.23 -2.31
CA VAL A 289 -13.92 -2.84 -1.87
C VAL A 289 -12.48 -2.59 -1.45
N VAL A 290 -11.85 -1.55 -1.98
CA VAL A 290 -10.51 -1.13 -1.56
C VAL A 290 -10.57 0.29 -0.99
N VAL A 291 -10.07 0.46 0.23
CA VAL A 291 -10.07 1.74 0.95
C VAL A 291 -8.64 2.14 1.25
N ALA A 292 -8.30 3.40 0.95
CA ALA A 292 -6.98 3.98 1.20
C ALA A 292 -7.14 5.32 1.92
N SER A 293 -6.21 5.65 2.82
CA SER A 293 -6.19 6.96 3.46
C SER A 293 -5.63 8.03 2.51
N ALA A 294 -6.14 9.26 2.61
CA ALA A 294 -5.73 10.36 1.73
C ALA A 294 -4.31 10.91 2.03
N GLY A 295 -3.66 10.44 3.09
CA GLY A 295 -2.39 10.96 3.61
C GLY A 295 -2.56 12.22 4.48
N ILE A 296 -1.64 12.42 5.44
CA ILE A 296 -1.67 13.53 6.42
C ILE A 296 -0.44 14.44 6.34
N ARG A 297 0.07 14.74 5.15
CA ARG A 297 1.09 15.79 4.98
C ARG A 297 0.45 17.01 4.34
N GLU A 298 0.43 18.13 5.06
CA GLU A 298 0.11 19.46 4.52
C GLU A 298 1.01 19.73 3.32
N LEU A 299 0.49 19.55 2.11
CA LEU A 299 1.03 20.22 0.95
C LEU A 299 0.23 21.51 0.79
N LEU A 300 0.83 22.63 1.22
CA LEU A 300 0.34 23.96 0.92
C LEU A 300 0.53 24.18 -0.59
N VAL A 301 -0.37 23.65 -1.40
CA VAL A 301 -0.43 23.99 -2.82
C VAL A 301 -1.00 25.40 -2.89
N LEU A 302 -0.11 26.39 -3.01
CA LEU A 302 -0.49 27.72 -3.45
C LEU A 302 -0.88 27.63 -4.93
N GLY A 303 -2.06 27.07 -5.19
CA GLY A 303 -2.65 27.00 -6.51
C GLY A 303 -3.37 28.30 -6.80
N ILE A 304 -2.78 29.16 -7.61
CA ILE A 304 -3.49 30.26 -8.25
C ILE A 304 -4.64 29.64 -9.06
N LEU A 305 -5.86 29.71 -8.51
CA LEU A 305 -7.08 29.37 -9.23
C LEU A 305 -7.31 30.42 -10.33
N GLY A 306 -6.73 30.18 -11.50
CA GLY A 306 -7.17 30.79 -12.75
C GLY A 306 -8.52 30.20 -13.17
N ALA A 307 -9.59 30.59 -12.47
CA ALA A 307 -10.96 30.27 -12.88
C ALA A 307 -11.55 31.44 -13.68
N ARG A 308 -11.67 31.29 -15.00
CA ARG A 308 -12.86 31.78 -15.71
C ARG A 308 -13.02 31.15 -17.09
N GLY A 309 -14.00 30.25 -17.17
CA GLY A 309 -14.66 29.89 -18.41
C GLY A 309 -16.16 29.82 -18.19
N ARG A 310 -16.91 30.13 -19.26
CA ARG A 310 -18.38 30.20 -19.46
C ARG A 310 -18.97 31.61 -19.28
N GLY A 311 -19.81 32.12 -20.17
CA GLY A 311 -20.44 31.55 -21.35
C GLY A 311 -21.28 32.61 -22.07
N LYS A 312 -21.78 32.26 -23.25
CA LYS A 312 -22.66 33.05 -24.12
C LYS A 312 -23.89 33.62 -23.40
N VAL A 313 -24.17 34.90 -23.64
CA VAL A 313 -25.41 35.42 -24.29
C VAL A 313 -24.96 36.43 -25.32
#